data_AF-A0A1X7VPI2-F1
#
_entry.id   AF-A0A1X7VPI2-F1
#
_cell.length_a   1.000
_cell.length_b   1.000
_cell.length_c   1.000
_cell.angle_alpha   90.00
_cell.angle_beta   90.00
_cell.angle_gamma   90.00
#
_symmetry.space_group_name_H-M   'P 1'
#
loop_
_entity.id
_entity.type
_entity.pdbx_description
1 polymer ?
#
loop_
_entity_poly.entity_id
_entity_poly.type
_entity_poly.pdbx_seq_one_letter_code
_entity_poly.pdbx_strand_id
1 'polypeptide(L)'
;MSSNGSSTHHSPEREELCSLLENGERCTNKAGSGVFTKKMKSLAQKKQKLYPDSTASHNRICDHHRTFVHSLRNKRKRKDSEEENDFLPEIDFLQLQMNTLRRYKRHYKLQLKPGSNKIQLVEAVTKHFRTLRINEKKVVQLFISMVKSHKSKLDHPKPID
;
A
#
# COMPACT_ATOMS: atom_id res chain seq x y z
N MET A 1 -61.97 -3.48 -4.16
CA MET A 1 -61.09 -3.03 -5.26
C MET A 1 -59.66 -3.44 -4.91
N SER A 2 -59.02 -4.16 -5.83
CA SER A 2 -57.57 -4.32 -5.99
C SER A 2 -56.76 -5.04 -4.88
N SER A 3 -56.64 -6.36 -5.04
CA SER A 3 -55.54 -7.16 -4.46
C SER A 3 -54.69 -7.71 -5.61
N ASN A 4 -53.69 -6.94 -6.06
CA ASN A 4 -52.68 -7.44 -6.99
C ASN A 4 -51.68 -8.33 -6.25
N GLY A 5 -51.98 -9.63 -6.21
CA GLY A 5 -51.00 -10.66 -5.88
C GLY A 5 -50.00 -10.79 -7.02
N SER A 6 -48.85 -10.12 -6.90
CA SER A 6 -47.72 -10.36 -7.80
C SER A 6 -47.05 -11.67 -7.38
N SER A 7 -47.43 -12.75 -8.05
CA SER A 7 -46.73 -14.03 -8.02
C SER A 7 -45.33 -13.88 -8.62
N THR A 8 -44.34 -13.52 -7.81
CA THR A 8 -42.93 -13.76 -8.16
C THR A 8 -42.67 -15.25 -8.01
N HIS A 9 -42.75 -15.96 -9.13
CA HIS A 9 -42.34 -17.36 -9.26
C HIS A 9 -40.96 -17.57 -8.63
N HIS A 10 -40.93 -18.36 -7.55
CA HIS A 10 -39.73 -19.04 -7.08
C HIS A 10 -39.20 -19.94 -8.22
N SER A 11 -38.11 -19.51 -8.85
CA SER A 11 -37.27 -20.38 -9.66
C SER A 11 -36.17 -20.92 -8.76
N PRO A 12 -35.80 -22.20 -8.82
CA PRO A 12 -34.75 -22.75 -7.99
C PRO A 12 -33.46 -22.00 -8.29
N GLU A 13 -32.79 -21.50 -7.24
CA GLU A 13 -31.41 -21.01 -7.34
C GLU A 13 -30.55 -22.15 -7.90
N ARG A 14 -30.45 -22.24 -9.22
CA ARG A 14 -29.35 -22.97 -9.84
C ARG A 14 -28.13 -22.19 -9.43
N GLU A 15 -27.36 -22.72 -8.48
CA GLU A 15 -26.10 -22.13 -8.05
C GLU A 15 -25.17 -22.08 -9.27
N GLU A 16 -25.25 -20.98 -10.01
CA GLU A 16 -24.45 -20.78 -11.21
C GLU A 16 -22.99 -20.81 -10.79
N LEU A 17 -22.23 -21.78 -11.30
CA LEU A 17 -20.80 -21.90 -10.99
C LEU A 17 -19.98 -20.99 -11.89
N CYS A 18 -18.85 -20.51 -11.38
CA CYS A 18 -17.94 -19.63 -12.08
C CYS A 18 -17.62 -20.10 -13.51
N SER A 19 -17.76 -19.19 -14.47
CA SER A 19 -17.55 -19.43 -15.92
C SER A 19 -16.08 -19.49 -16.36
N LEU A 20 -15.13 -19.66 -15.42
CA LEU A 20 -13.69 -19.68 -15.71
C LEU A 20 -13.09 -21.07 -15.54
N LEU A 21 -12.18 -21.41 -16.45
CA LEU A 21 -11.29 -22.56 -16.40
C LEU A 21 -9.95 -22.12 -15.81
N GLU A 22 -9.52 -22.74 -14.72
CA GLU A 22 -8.21 -22.56 -14.11
C GLU A 22 -7.34 -23.78 -14.43
N ASN A 23 -6.25 -23.59 -15.17
CA ASN A 23 -5.35 -24.68 -15.59
C ASN A 23 -6.02 -25.82 -16.40
N GLY A 24 -7.18 -25.54 -17.02
CA GLY A 24 -7.95 -26.52 -17.80
C GLY A 24 -9.12 -27.14 -17.03
N GLU A 25 -9.25 -26.89 -15.73
CA GLU A 25 -10.37 -27.37 -14.92
C GLU A 25 -11.38 -26.26 -14.64
N ARG A 26 -12.67 -26.60 -14.67
CA ARG A 26 -13.74 -25.62 -14.41
C ARG A 26 -13.76 -25.26 -12.94
N CYS A 27 -13.77 -23.96 -12.65
CA CYS A 27 -13.88 -23.47 -11.29
C CYS A 27 -15.20 -23.92 -10.66
N THR A 28 -15.12 -24.57 -9.50
CA THR A 28 -16.26 -25.10 -8.73
C THR A 28 -16.88 -24.08 -7.77
N ASN A 29 -16.33 -22.86 -7.71
CA ASN A 29 -16.85 -21.81 -6.86
C ASN A 29 -18.15 -21.21 -7.41
N LYS A 30 -19.07 -20.83 -6.52
CA LYS A 30 -20.31 -20.13 -6.86
C LYS A 30 -20.00 -18.81 -7.57
N ALA A 31 -20.68 -18.54 -8.68
CA ALA A 31 -20.58 -17.30 -9.41
C ALA A 31 -21.22 -16.18 -8.59
N GLY A 32 -20.47 -15.10 -8.40
CA GLY A 32 -20.97 -13.89 -7.75
C GLY A 32 -21.63 -12.95 -8.75
N SER A 33 -21.85 -11.71 -8.32
CA SER A 33 -22.36 -10.62 -9.18
C SER A 33 -21.33 -10.12 -10.22
N GLY A 34 -20.09 -10.62 -10.18
CA GLY A 34 -19.01 -10.20 -11.06
C GLY A 34 -19.14 -10.78 -12.47
N VAL A 35 -18.90 -9.96 -13.50
CA VAL A 35 -18.93 -10.39 -14.91
C VAL A 35 -17.53 -10.31 -15.52
N PHE A 36 -17.14 -11.36 -16.23
CA PHE A 36 -15.88 -11.43 -16.97
C PHE A 36 -15.97 -10.65 -18.29
N THR A 37 -15.48 -9.42 -18.27
CA THR A 37 -15.49 -8.55 -19.46
C THR A 37 -14.31 -8.82 -20.40
N LYS A 38 -14.40 -8.40 -21.67
CA LYS A 38 -13.32 -8.52 -22.66
C LYS A 38 -11.99 -7.93 -22.18
N LYS A 39 -12.01 -6.88 -21.36
CA LYS A 39 -10.81 -6.25 -20.76
C LYS A 39 -10.13 -7.14 -19.71
N MET A 40 -10.88 -8.03 -19.05
CA MET A 40 -10.35 -8.98 -18.07
C MET A 40 -9.72 -10.20 -18.75
N LYS A 41 -10.24 -10.62 -19.92
CA LYS A 41 -9.73 -11.74 -20.73
C LYS A 41 -8.23 -11.64 -21.01
N SER A 42 -7.77 -10.49 -21.52
CA SER A 42 -6.36 -10.29 -21.89
C SER A 42 -5.40 -10.23 -20.70
N LEU A 43 -5.91 -9.89 -19.50
CA LEU A 43 -5.11 -9.80 -18.27
C LEU A 43 -4.97 -11.15 -17.57
N ALA A 44 -6.08 -11.89 -17.48
CA ALA A 44 -6.11 -13.19 -16.85
C ALA A 44 -5.21 -14.15 -17.65
N GLN A 45 -5.49 -14.36 -18.93
CA GLN A 45 -4.78 -15.30 -19.82
C GLN A 45 -3.25 -15.13 -19.88
N LYS A 46 -2.73 -13.90 -19.74
CA LYS A 46 -1.29 -13.60 -19.85
C LYS A 46 -0.50 -13.95 -18.59
N LYS A 47 -1.15 -14.02 -17.41
CA LYS A 47 -0.46 -14.16 -16.11
C LYS A 47 -0.83 -15.44 -15.36
N GLN A 48 -2.02 -15.98 -15.60
CA GLN A 48 -2.41 -17.31 -15.18
C GLN A 48 -3.33 -17.87 -16.24
N LYS A 49 -3.29 -19.16 -16.50
CA LYS A 49 -4.02 -19.86 -17.56
C LYS A 49 -5.53 -19.92 -17.28
N LEU A 50 -6.15 -18.74 -17.08
CA LEU A 50 -7.55 -18.51 -16.82
C LEU A 50 -8.25 -18.24 -18.14
N TYR A 51 -9.08 -19.18 -18.57
CA TYR A 51 -9.82 -19.11 -19.82
C TYR A 51 -11.33 -19.05 -19.56
N PRO A 52 -12.10 -18.32 -20.37
CA PRO A 52 -13.55 -18.42 -20.32
C PRO A 52 -13.98 -19.82 -20.79
N ASP A 53 -14.87 -20.46 -20.05
CA ASP A 53 -15.50 -21.71 -20.48
C ASP A 53 -16.50 -21.41 -21.60
N SER A 54 -16.25 -21.91 -22.81
CA SER A 54 -17.16 -21.71 -23.95
C SER A 54 -18.48 -22.47 -23.81
N THR A 55 -18.55 -23.45 -22.90
CA THR A 55 -19.76 -24.22 -22.59
C THR A 55 -20.62 -23.57 -21.51
N ALA A 56 -20.09 -22.55 -20.83
CA ALA A 56 -20.83 -21.81 -19.82
C ALA A 56 -21.88 -20.90 -20.49
N SER A 57 -23.13 -21.03 -20.04
CA SER A 57 -24.26 -20.19 -20.50
C SER A 57 -24.17 -18.73 -20.05
N HIS A 58 -23.19 -18.38 -19.22
CA HIS A 58 -23.06 -17.08 -18.59
C HIS A 58 -21.58 -16.70 -18.42
N ASN A 59 -21.30 -15.40 -18.30
CA ASN A 59 -19.95 -14.85 -18.11
C ASN A 59 -19.68 -14.41 -16.67
N ARG A 60 -20.42 -14.94 -15.68
CA ARG A 60 -20.26 -14.56 -14.27
C ARG A 60 -19.11 -15.33 -13.64
N ILE A 61 -18.44 -14.68 -12.70
CA ILE A 61 -17.25 -15.21 -12.03
C ILE A 61 -17.45 -15.18 -10.53
N CYS A 62 -16.80 -16.09 -9.82
CA CYS A 62 -16.79 -16.08 -8.36
C CYS A 62 -16.04 -14.86 -7.83
N ASP A 63 -16.33 -14.48 -6.58
CA ASP A 63 -15.68 -13.35 -5.93
C ASP A 63 -14.17 -13.55 -5.73
N HIS A 64 -13.73 -14.82 -5.62
CA HIS A 64 -12.31 -15.19 -5.64
C HIS A 64 -11.64 -14.71 -6.93
N HIS A 65 -12.18 -15.08 -8.10
CA HIS A 65 -11.64 -14.66 -9.39
C HIS A 65 -11.86 -13.16 -9.67
N ARG A 66 -12.93 -12.57 -9.15
CA ARG A 66 -13.16 -11.13 -9.22
C ARG A 66 -12.05 -10.37 -8.50
N THR A 67 -11.77 -10.75 -7.26
CA THR A 67 -10.73 -10.14 -6.42
C THR A 67 -9.35 -10.40 -7.00
N PHE A 68 -9.11 -11.61 -7.52
CA PHE A 68 -7.86 -11.98 -8.16
C PHE A 68 -7.59 -11.14 -9.42
N VAL A 69 -8.55 -11.03 -10.34
CA VAL A 69 -8.39 -10.19 -11.55
C VAL A 69 -8.23 -8.72 -11.18
N HIS A 70 -8.92 -8.24 -10.13
CA HIS A 70 -8.72 -6.91 -9.60
C HIS A 70 -7.30 -6.72 -9.04
N SER A 71 -6.76 -7.71 -8.33
CA SER A 71 -5.38 -7.69 -7.82
C SER A 71 -4.34 -7.65 -8.96
N LEU A 72 -4.59 -8.36 -10.08
CA LEU A 72 -3.72 -8.31 -11.26
C LEU A 72 -3.70 -6.92 -11.92
N ARG A 73 -4.82 -6.19 -11.86
CA ARG A 73 -4.90 -4.79 -12.31
C ARG A 73 -4.10 -3.86 -11.39
N ASN A 74 -4.22 -4.05 -10.08
CA ASN A 74 -3.47 -3.26 -9.10
C ASN A 74 -1.95 -3.54 -9.17
N LYS A 75 -1.53 -4.78 -9.41
CA LYS A 75 -0.11 -5.12 -9.62
C LYS A 75 0.52 -4.44 -10.84
N ARG A 76 -0.23 -4.09 -11.88
CA ARG A 76 0.30 -3.27 -13.00
C ARG A 76 0.44 -1.79 -12.65
N LYS A 77 -0.32 -1.31 -11.65
CA LYS A 77 -0.22 0.07 -11.16
C LYS A 77 0.86 0.24 -10.06
N ARG A 78 1.48 -0.85 -9.60
CA ARG A 78 2.53 -0.87 -8.56
C ARG A 78 3.92 -1.19 -9.11
N LYS A 79 4.39 -0.41 -10.10
CA LYS A 79 5.84 -0.30 -10.35
C LYS A 79 6.42 1.01 -9.78
N ASP A 80 5.73 1.63 -8.81
CA ASP A 80 6.22 2.89 -8.20
C ASP A 80 5.66 3.20 -6.80
N SER A 81 5.36 2.22 -5.94
CA SER A 81 4.82 2.55 -4.60
C SER A 81 5.12 1.49 -3.54
N GLU A 82 6.17 1.75 -2.74
CA GLU A 82 6.10 1.75 -1.27
C GLU A 82 5.37 0.56 -0.57
N GLU A 83 5.68 -0.70 -0.87
CA GLU A 83 5.15 -1.87 -0.13
C GLU A 83 6.25 -2.71 0.55
N GLU A 84 7.29 -2.06 1.03
CA GLU A 84 8.34 -2.66 1.89
C GLU A 84 8.36 -1.96 3.27
N ASN A 85 7.19 -1.53 3.78
CA ASN A 85 7.12 -0.69 5.00
C ASN A 85 6.39 -1.33 6.19
N ASP A 86 5.71 -2.47 6.02
CA ASP A 86 4.86 -3.02 7.09
C ASP A 86 5.61 -3.78 8.21
N PHE A 87 6.90 -4.07 8.03
CA PHE A 87 7.73 -4.77 9.03
C PHE A 87 8.78 -3.88 9.72
N LEU A 88 8.88 -2.60 9.34
CA LEU A 88 9.83 -1.70 9.97
C LEU A 88 9.16 -0.96 11.12
N PRO A 89 9.78 -0.90 12.31
CA PRO A 89 9.23 -0.13 13.43
C PRO A 89 9.07 1.33 13.03
N GLU A 90 7.87 1.87 13.19
CA GLU A 90 7.59 3.27 12.90
C GLU A 90 8.27 4.16 13.95
N ILE A 91 9.10 5.09 13.49
CA ILE A 91 9.79 6.04 14.36
C ILE A 91 8.86 7.21 14.66
N ASP A 92 8.45 7.33 15.93
CA ASP A 92 7.62 8.44 16.40
C ASP A 92 8.46 9.71 16.67
N PHE A 93 8.54 10.58 15.66
CA PHE A 93 9.21 11.88 15.77
C PHE A 93 8.41 12.92 16.58
N LEU A 94 7.14 12.68 16.95
CA LEU A 94 6.36 13.60 17.79
C LEU A 94 6.92 13.69 19.21
N GLN A 95 7.62 12.65 19.67
CA GLN A 95 8.28 12.64 20.98
C GLN A 95 9.47 13.59 21.06
N LEU A 96 10.04 13.98 19.92
CA LEU A 96 11.16 14.91 19.90
C LEU A 96 10.75 16.32 20.31
N GLN A 97 11.63 16.98 21.06
CA GLN A 97 11.49 18.38 21.41
C GLN A 97 11.56 19.28 20.17
N MET A 98 10.88 20.42 20.23
CA MET A 98 10.83 21.42 19.15
C MET A 98 12.23 21.87 18.71
N ASN A 99 13.15 22.03 19.66
CA ASN A 99 14.52 22.46 19.38
C ASN A 99 15.30 21.43 18.57
N THR A 100 15.07 20.14 18.82
CA THR A 100 15.67 19.03 18.09
C THR A 100 15.16 18.97 16.66
N LEU A 101 13.83 19.10 16.46
CA LEU A 101 13.22 19.15 15.13
C LEU A 101 13.73 20.36 14.32
N ARG A 102 13.83 21.54 14.95
CA ARG A 102 14.41 22.74 14.31
C ARG A 102 15.89 22.59 13.99
N ARG A 103 16.65 21.91 14.84
CA ARG A 103 18.07 21.60 14.60
C ARG A 103 18.21 20.67 13.40
N TYR A 104 17.39 19.63 13.30
CA TYR A 104 17.33 18.73 12.15
C TYR A 104 17.00 19.50 10.85
N LYS A 105 15.94 20.33 10.88
CA LYS A 105 15.57 21.22 9.77
C LYS A 105 16.76 22.05 9.28
N ARG A 106 17.50 22.69 10.20
CA ARG A 106 18.65 23.55 9.87
C ARG A 106 19.80 22.74 9.29
N HIS A 107 20.11 21.57 9.86
CA HIS A 107 21.21 20.73 9.42
C HIS A 107 21.02 20.21 8.00
N TYR A 108 19.82 19.70 7.69
CA TYR A 108 19.47 19.17 6.37
C TYR A 108 18.85 20.22 5.44
N LYS A 109 18.80 21.48 5.86
CA LYS A 109 18.25 22.61 5.10
C LYS A 109 16.86 22.32 4.52
N LEU A 110 15.99 21.68 5.31
CA LEU A 110 14.63 21.33 4.87
C LEU A 110 13.82 22.59 4.57
N GLN A 111 13.22 22.63 3.39
CA GLN A 111 12.35 23.74 2.98
C GLN A 111 10.97 23.59 3.64
N LEU A 112 10.67 24.51 4.55
CA LEU A 112 9.42 24.59 5.31
C LEU A 112 9.09 26.06 5.51
N LYS A 113 7.80 26.40 5.43
CA LYS A 113 7.29 27.76 5.61
C LYS A 113 7.75 28.35 6.98
N PRO A 114 8.04 29.66 7.06
CA PRO A 114 8.26 30.32 8.34
C PRO A 114 7.04 30.12 9.25
N GLY A 115 7.26 29.82 10.54
CA GLY A 115 6.17 29.59 11.50
C GLY A 115 5.55 28.18 11.49
N SER A 116 6.18 27.19 10.83
CA SER A 116 5.70 25.80 10.86
C SER A 116 5.50 25.27 12.29
N ASN A 117 4.33 24.65 12.52
CA ASN A 117 3.97 24.04 13.79
C ASN A 117 4.69 22.70 14.00
N LYS A 118 4.53 22.08 15.19
CA LYS A 118 5.20 20.82 15.54
C LYS A 118 4.87 19.69 14.57
N ILE A 119 3.61 19.56 14.18
CA ILE A 119 3.14 18.51 13.28
C ILE A 119 3.80 18.63 11.90
N GLN A 120 3.78 19.84 11.31
CA GLN A 120 4.41 20.10 10.01
C GLN A 120 5.92 19.83 10.02
N LEU A 121 6.59 20.16 11.12
CA LEU A 121 8.01 19.83 11.29
C LEU A 121 8.24 18.32 11.33
N VAL A 122 7.42 17.59 12.08
CA VAL A 122 7.50 16.14 12.18
C VAL A 122 7.26 15.48 10.82
N GLU A 123 6.19 15.84 10.10
CA GLU A 123 5.89 15.28 8.78
C GLU A 123 7.06 15.47 7.80
N ALA A 124 7.64 16.66 7.77
CA ALA A 124 8.79 16.95 6.92
C ALA A 124 10.05 16.17 7.33
N VAL A 125 10.29 16.02 8.63
CA VAL A 125 11.41 15.21 9.16
C VAL A 125 11.21 13.74 8.81
N THR A 126 10.04 13.18 9.05
CA THR A 126 9.68 11.78 8.74
C THR A 126 9.88 11.50 7.25
N LYS A 127 9.35 12.37 6.38
CA LYS A 127 9.49 12.23 4.93
C LYS A 127 10.96 12.26 4.51
N HIS A 128 11.73 13.24 5.00
CA HIS A 128 13.14 13.34 4.67
C HIS A 128 13.95 12.14 5.19
N PHE A 129 13.66 11.70 6.41
CA PHE A 129 14.38 10.60 7.07
C PHE A 129 14.28 9.30 6.28
N ARG A 130 13.10 8.99 5.72
CA ARG A 130 12.91 7.81 4.86
C ARG A 130 13.78 7.85 3.58
N THR A 131 14.11 9.04 3.09
CA THR A 131 14.91 9.22 1.87
C THR A 131 16.41 9.45 2.13
N LEU A 132 16.83 9.45 3.39
CA LEU A 132 18.23 9.74 3.75
C LEU A 132 19.17 8.64 3.25
N ARG A 133 20.16 9.03 2.45
CA ARG A 133 21.27 8.15 2.07
C ARG A 133 22.32 8.18 3.17
N ILE A 134 22.58 7.03 3.78
CA ILE A 134 23.51 6.91 4.91
C ILE A 134 24.76 6.14 4.47
N ASN A 135 25.94 6.63 4.86
CA ASN A 135 27.17 5.84 4.82
C ASN A 135 27.35 5.19 6.20
N GLU A 136 26.94 3.92 6.30
CA GLU A 136 26.89 3.17 7.55
C GLU A 136 28.23 3.15 8.28
N LYS A 137 29.32 2.87 7.56
CA LYS A 137 30.68 2.83 8.13
C LYS A 137 31.02 4.13 8.85
N LYS A 138 30.76 5.27 8.19
CA LYS A 138 31.02 6.59 8.77
C LYS A 138 30.13 6.88 9.98
N VAL A 139 28.84 6.56 9.90
CA VAL A 139 27.89 6.80 11.00
C VAL A 139 28.23 5.99 12.23
N VAL A 140 28.48 4.69 12.07
CA VAL A 140 28.86 3.81 13.18
C VAL A 140 30.18 4.25 13.82
N GLN A 141 31.19 4.60 13.00
CA GLN A 141 32.46 5.11 13.50
C GLN A 141 32.29 6.40 14.32
N LEU A 142 31.50 7.36 13.81
CA LEU A 142 31.21 8.62 14.51
C LEU A 142 30.46 8.36 15.83
N PHE A 143 29.47 7.48 15.81
CA PHE A 143 28.71 7.11 17.01
C PHE A 143 29.62 6.51 18.09
N ILE A 144 30.42 5.50 17.75
CA ILE A 144 31.37 4.87 18.69
C ILE A 144 32.34 5.90 19.25
N SER A 145 32.88 6.79 18.39
CA SER A 145 33.80 7.84 18.83
C SER A 145 33.12 8.79 19.83
N MET A 146 31.90 9.24 19.56
CA MET A 146 31.18 10.19 20.42
C MET A 146 30.83 9.59 21.77
N VAL A 147 30.39 8.32 21.78
CA VAL A 147 30.08 7.59 23.03
C VAL A 147 31.35 7.39 23.85
N LYS A 148 32.45 6.96 23.23
CA LYS A 148 33.73 6.74 23.94
C LYS A 148 34.34 8.03 24.48
N SER A 149 34.18 9.16 23.79
CA SER A 149 34.78 10.42 24.21
C SER A 149 33.89 11.27 25.11
N HIS A 150 32.63 10.88 25.37
CA HIS A 150 31.61 11.68 26.07
C HIS A 150 31.52 13.15 25.59
N LYS A 151 31.86 13.40 24.33
CA LYS A 151 31.92 14.75 23.76
C LYS A 151 30.92 14.83 22.62
N SER A 152 29.80 15.50 22.88
CA SER A 152 28.90 15.90 21.81
C SER A 152 29.48 17.15 21.15
N LYS A 153 29.65 17.13 19.82
CA LYS A 153 29.94 18.36 19.04
C LYS A 153 28.85 19.44 19.19
N LEU A 154 27.74 19.10 19.86
CA LEU A 154 26.57 19.95 20.06
C LEU A 154 26.54 20.63 21.44
N ASP A 155 27.49 20.32 22.34
CA ASP A 155 27.58 20.90 23.69
C ASP A 155 28.43 22.17 23.75
N HIS A 156 28.91 22.67 22.61
CA HIS A 156 29.60 23.96 22.59
C HIS A 156 28.60 25.07 22.95
N PRO A 157 28.83 25.84 24.02
CA PRO A 157 28.08 27.06 24.27
C PRO A 157 28.27 27.97 23.05
N LYS A 158 27.19 28.62 22.60
CA LYS A 158 27.32 29.66 21.58
C LYS A 158 28.29 30.73 22.09
N PRO A 159 29.12 31.34 21.22
CA PRO A 159 29.88 32.52 21.61
C PRO A 159 28.89 33.55 22.15
N ILE A 160 29.22 34.09 23.32
CA ILE A 160 28.56 35.27 23.87
C ILE A 160 29.16 36.42 23.06
N ASP A 161 28.36 36.98 22.14
CA ASP A 161 28.60 38.32 21.58
C ASP A 161 27.99 39.35 22.55
#